data_AF-A0A3N5NT42-F1
#
_entry.id   AF-A0A3N5NT42-F1
#
_cell.length_a   1.000
_cell.length_b   1.000
_cell.length_c   1.000
_cell.angle_alpha   90.00
_cell.angle_beta   90.00
_cell.angle_gamma   90.00
#
_symmetry.space_group_name_H-M   'P 1'
#
loop_
_entity.id
_entity.type
_entity.pdbx_description
1 polymer ?
#
loop_
_entity_poly.entity_id
_entity_poly.type
_entity_poly.pdbx_seq_one_letter_code
_entity_poly.pdbx_strand_id
1 'polypeptide(L)' 'MDLNRFTGELRARTHAAKIREDFLTGARGVNGTPTFFINGLRHNGSCELPFLLAAIEGAAGARRPVNRVR' A
#
# COMPACT_ATOMS: atom_id res chain seq x y z
N MET A 1 -21.50 -8.69 -3.26
CA MET A 1 -21.09 -7.94 -4.47
C MET A 1 -22.30 -7.84 -5.39
N ASP A 2 -22.55 -6.68 -6.00
CA ASP A 2 -23.63 -6.47 -6.97
C ASP A 2 -23.06 -6.44 -8.39
N LEU A 3 -23.48 -7.37 -9.23
CA LEU A 3 -22.91 -7.58 -10.57
C LEU A 3 -23.42 -6.57 -11.61
N ASN A 4 -24.65 -6.08 -11.45
CA ASN A 4 -25.23 -5.08 -12.35
C ASN A 4 -24.53 -3.74 -12.13
N ARG A 5 -24.36 -3.37 -10.85
CA ARG A 5 -23.57 -2.20 -10.46
C ARG A 5 -22.13 -2.32 -10.95
N PHE A 6 -21.47 -3.45 -10.73
CA PHE A 6 -20.09 -3.69 -11.19
C PHE A 6 -19.95 -3.49 -12.71
N THR A 7 -20.87 -4.08 -13.49
CA THR A 7 -20.84 -3.98 -14.95
C THR A 7 -21.07 -2.55 -15.44
N GLY A 8 -21.99 -1.83 -14.79
CA GLY A 8 -22.22 -0.40 -15.05
C GLY A 8 -20.98 0.45 -14.78
N GLU A 9 -20.35 0.28 -13.61
CA GLU A 9 -19.14 1.00 -13.23
C GLU A 9 -17.93 0.66 -14.13
N LEU A 10 -17.81 -0.60 -14.56
CA LEU A 10 -16.75 -1.04 -15.48
C LEU A 10 -16.90 -0.37 -16.85
N ARG A 11 -18.11 -0.37 -17.42
CA ARG A 11 -18.40 0.29 -18.70
C ARG A 11 -18.20 1.81 -18.62
N ALA A 12 -18.65 2.42 -17.52
CA ALA A 12 -18.49 3.85 -17.27
C ALA A 12 -17.05 4.25 -16.91
N ARG A 13 -16.14 3.29 -16.73
CA ARG A 13 -14.75 3.52 -16.29
C ARG A 13 -14.67 4.34 -15.00
N THR A 14 -15.64 4.18 -14.10
CA THR A 14 -15.82 5.00 -12.89
C THR A 14 -14.53 5.11 -12.06
N HIS A 15 -13.75 4.04 -11.98
CA HIS A 15 -12.54 3.96 -11.14
C HIS A 15 -11.24 4.26 -11.91
N ALA A 16 -11.30 4.58 -13.20
CA ALA A 16 -10.10 4.70 -14.04
C ALA A 16 -9.15 5.83 -13.61
N ALA A 17 -9.69 6.96 -13.14
CA ALA A 17 -8.87 8.07 -12.64
C ALA A 17 -8.07 7.66 -11.41
N LYS A 18 -8.74 7.03 -10.44
CA LYS A 18 -8.11 6.50 -9.23
C LYS A 18 -7.06 5.44 -9.54
N ILE A 19 -7.36 4.48 -10.43
CA ILE A 19 -6.39 3.46 -10.86
C ILE A 19 -5.14 4.12 -11.44
N ARG A 20 -5.29 5.18 -12.25
CA ARG A 20 -4.16 5.92 -12.81
C ARG A 20 -3.36 6.66 -11.73
N GLU A 21 -4.02 7.31 -10.79
CA GLU A 21 -3.37 7.98 -9.65
C GLU A 21 -2.57 7.00 -8.79
N ASP A 22 -3.17 5.86 -8.44
CA ASP A 22 -2.53 4.80 -7.67
C ASP A 22 -1.32 4.23 -8.42
N PHE A 23 -1.45 4.01 -9.74
CA PHE A 23 -0.36 3.55 -10.59
C PHE A 23 0.80 4.55 -10.64
N LEU A 24 0.52 5.83 -10.83
CA LEU A 24 1.56 6.88 -10.88
C LEU A 24 2.29 7.01 -9.55
N THR A 25 1.58 6.87 -8.43
CA THR A 25 2.18 6.89 -7.10
C THR A 25 3.05 5.66 -6.87
N GLY A 26 2.59 4.47 -7.29
CA GLY A 26 3.35 3.22 -7.22
C GLY A 26 4.62 3.25 -8.08
N ALA A 27 4.55 3.77 -9.31
CA ALA A 27 5.68 3.81 -10.25
C ALA A 27 6.92 4.55 -9.70
N ARG A 28 6.75 5.42 -8.69
CA ARG A 28 7.86 6.17 -8.07
C ARG A 28 8.60 5.40 -6.97
N GLY A 29 8.16 4.18 -6.61
CA GLY A 29 8.81 3.36 -5.57
C GLY A 29 8.60 1.85 -5.70
N VAL A 30 7.93 1.40 -6.76
CA VAL A 30 7.56 0.02 -7.03
C VAL A 30 8.05 -0.37 -8.43
N ASN A 31 9.09 -1.19 -8.50
CA ASN A 31 9.58 -1.76 -9.76
C ASN A 31 8.78 -3.01 -10.19
N GLY A 32 7.86 -3.47 -9.34
CA GLY A 32 7.03 -4.65 -9.56
C GLY A 32 6.22 -4.99 -8.31
N THR A 33 5.08 -5.63 -8.51
CA THR A 33 4.23 -6.13 -7.43
C THR A 33 4.54 -7.61 -7.15
N PRO A 34 4.57 -8.06 -5.89
CA PRO A 34 4.23 -7.30 -4.68
C PRO A 34 5.40 -6.40 -4.18
N THR A 35 5.06 -5.20 -3.70
CA THR A 35 5.96 -4.34 -2.90
C THR A 35 5.15 -3.84 -1.70
N PHE A 36 5.75 -3.87 -0.50
CA PHE A 36 5.09 -3.47 0.74
C PHE A 36 5.72 -2.21 1.31
N PHE A 37 4.89 -1.40 1.97
CA PHE A 37 5.34 -0.28 2.79
C PHE A 37 4.80 -0.49 4.20
N ILE A 38 5.68 -0.45 5.20
CA ILE A 38 5.33 -0.60 6.61
C ILE A 38 5.54 0.76 7.26
N ASN A 39 4.46 1.39 7.72
CA ASN A 39 4.46 2.77 8.25
C ASN A 39 5.10 3.80 7.31
N GLY A 40 4.87 3.66 6.00
CA GLY A 40 5.39 4.56 4.97
C GLY A 40 6.83 4.27 4.51
N LEU A 41 7.52 3.31 5.13
CA LEU A 41 8.85 2.88 4.73
C LEU A 41 8.78 1.62 3.85
N ARG A 42 9.52 1.61 2.73
CA ARG A 42 9.55 0.48 1.79
C ARG A 42 10.18 -0.75 2.46
N HIS A 43 9.46 -1.87 2.45
CA HIS A 43 10.00 -3.18 2.79
C HIS A 43 10.71 -3.77 1.57
N ASN A 44 12.01 -4.02 1.71
CA ASN A 44 12.85 -4.56 0.64
C ASN A 44 13.08 -6.08 0.77
N GLY A 45 12.57 -6.70 1.83
CA GLY A 45 12.74 -8.14 2.10
C GLY A 45 11.73 -9.01 1.35
N SER A 46 11.80 -10.32 1.58
CA SER A 46 10.83 -11.28 1.06
C SER A 46 9.39 -10.92 1.47
N CYS A 47 8.43 -11.24 0.60
CA CYS A 47 6.99 -11.12 0.89
C CYS A 47 6.44 -12.31 1.68
N GLU A 48 7.27 -13.31 2.00
CA GLU A 48 6.86 -14.42 2.85
C GLU A 48 6.57 -13.94 4.28
N LEU A 49 5.57 -14.56 4.90
CA LEU A 49 5.06 -14.23 6.22
C LEU A 49 6.15 -13.95 7.28
N PRO A 50 7.18 -14.79 7.48
CA PRO A 50 8.17 -14.55 8.53
C PRO A 50 8.91 -13.22 8.37
N PHE A 51 9.20 -12.79 7.14
CA PHE A 51 9.91 -11.55 6.87
C PHE A 51 9.02 -10.32 7.03
N LEU A 52 7.77 -10.42 6.60
CA LEU A 52 6.79 -9.35 6.80
C LEU A 52 6.46 -9.18 8.28
N LEU A 53 6.29 -10.28 9.02
CA LEU A 53 5.99 -10.24 10.45
C LEU A 53 7.14 -9.57 11.23
N ALA A 54 8.39 -10.00 10.99
CA ALA A 54 9.56 -9.39 11.62
C ALA A 54 9.66 -7.88 11.31
N ALA A 55 9.35 -7.46 10.08
CA ALA A 55 9.37 -6.06 9.70
C ALA A 55 8.26 -5.25 10.39
N ILE A 56 7.06 -5.83 10.56
CA ILE A 56 5.95 -5.21 11.30
C ILE A 56 6.29 -5.10 12.79
N GLU A 57 6.79 -6.17 13.41
CA GLU A 57 7.19 -6.19 14.82
C GLU A 57 8.29 -5.16 15.09
N GLY A 58 9.31 -5.09 14.23
CA GLY A 58 10.35 -4.06 14.30
C GLY A 58 9.79 -2.64 14.19
N ALA A 59 8.86 -2.41 13.25
CA ALA A 59 8.23 -1.10 13.09
C ALA A 59 7.29 -0.71 14.25
N ALA A 60 6.65 -1.69 14.89
CA ALA A 60 5.80 -1.49 16.06
C ALA A 60 6.62 -1.14 17.32
N GLY A 61 7.77 -1.79 17.51
CA GLY A 61 8.69 -1.50 18.61
C GLY A 61 9.45 -0.18 18.46
N ALA A 62 9.67 0.29 17.23
CA ALA A 62 10.45 1.50 16.92
C ALA A 62 9.68 2.83 17.08
N ARG A 63 8.49 2.84 17.71
CA ARG A 63 7.66 4.05 17.88
C ARG A 63 8.45 5.11 18.68
N ARG A 64 9.10 6.04 17.98
CA ARG A 64 9.73 7.23 18.59
C ARG A 64 8.64 7.99 19.37
N PRO A 65 8.92 8.46 20.60
CA PRO A 65 7.99 9.34 21.29
C PRO A 65 7.79 10.58 20.41
N VAL A 66 6.54 10.84 20.05
CA VAL A 66 6.14 12.06 19.35
C VAL A 66 6.39 13.20 20.33
N ASN A 67 7.50 13.93 20.14
CA ASN A 67 7.75 15.13 20.93
C ASN A 67 6.70 16.18 20.53
N ARG A 68 5.66 16.35 21.36
CA ARG A 68 4.73 17.47 21.21
C ARG A 68 5.52 18.74 21.53
N VAL A 69 5.78 19.54 20.50
CA VAL A 69 6.31 20.89 20.65
C VAL A 69 5.35 21.67 21.56
N ARG A 70 5.92 22.32 22.58
CA ARG A 70 5.23 23.21 23.52
C ARG A 70 4.61 24.40 22.80
#